data_AF-A0A2P5YLL5-F1
#
_entry.id   AF-A0A2P5YLL5-F1
#
_cell.length_a   1.000
_cell.length_b   1.000
_cell.length_c   1.000
_cell.angle_alpha   90.00
_cell.angle_beta   90.00
_cell.angle_gamma   90.00
#
_symmetry.space_group_name_H-M   'P 1'
#
loop_
_entity.id
_entity.type
_entity.pdbx_description
1 polymer ?
#
loop_
_entity_poly.entity_id
_entity_poly.type
_entity_poly.pdbx_seq_one_letter_code
_entity_poly.pdbx_strand_id
1 'polypeptide(L)' 'MGMSASLLAAVCATTISSPAMGLMDDRMSTKETGLLFGMSSNLLRWILLGLFSLIWTLYIVYTSFIDEDEGSKLSL' A
#
# COMPACT_ATOMS: atom_id res chain seq x y z
N MET A 1 -44.57 8.87 20.86
CA MET A 1 -43.34 8.17 21.31
C MET A 1 -42.96 7.11 20.27
N GLY A 2 -41.94 7.33 19.43
CA GLY A 2 -41.55 6.30 18.45
C GLY A 2 -40.17 6.51 17.81
N MET A 3 -39.80 7.74 17.50
CA MET A 3 -38.50 8.03 16.85
C MET A 3 -37.29 7.88 17.80
N SER A 4 -37.46 8.21 19.08
CA SER A 4 -36.38 8.21 20.06
C SER A 4 -35.94 6.82 20.50
N ALA A 5 -36.84 5.83 20.44
CA ALA A 5 -36.53 4.45 20.81
C ALA A 5 -35.64 3.75 19.76
N SER A 6 -35.86 4.04 18.47
CA SER A 6 -35.05 3.50 17.37
C SER A 6 -33.61 4.03 17.37
N LEU A 7 -33.41 5.30 17.74
CA LEU A 7 -32.08 5.91 17.85
C LEU A 7 -31.27 5.30 19.00
N LEU A 8 -31.92 5.02 20.13
CA LEU A 8 -31.28 4.35 21.27
C LEU A 8 -30.96 2.88 20.95
N ALA A 9 -31.83 2.15 20.24
CA ALA A 9 -31.55 0.79 19.81
C ALA A 9 -30.38 0.71 18.80
N ALA A 10 -30.28 1.68 17.87
CA ALA A 10 -29.17 1.78 16.93
C ALA A 10 -27.84 2.09 17.64
N VAL A 11 -27.84 2.98 18.63
CA VAL A 11 -26.67 3.25 19.47
C VAL A 11 -26.26 2.00 20.25
N CYS A 12 -27.20 1.30 20.88
CA CYS A 12 -26.90 0.07 21.61
C CYS A 12 -26.29 -0.99 20.67
N ALA A 13 -26.84 -1.20 19.47
CA ALA A 13 -26.30 -2.13 18.47
C ALA A 13 -24.86 -1.79 18.04
N THR A 14 -24.50 -0.51 17.94
CA THR A 14 -23.12 -0.10 17.65
C THR A 14 -22.15 -0.32 18.81
N THR A 15 -22.65 -0.40 20.05
CA THR A 15 -21.81 -0.66 21.24
C THR A 15 -21.61 -2.15 21.57
N ILE A 16 -22.44 -3.05 21.01
CA ILE A 16 -22.26 -4.52 21.17
C ILE A 16 -21.30 -5.10 20.11
N SER A 17 -20.83 -4.28 19.18
CA SER A 17 -19.70 -4.63 18.29
C SER A 17 -18.37 -4.50 19.03
N SER A 18 -18.28 -5.06 20.23
CA SER A 18 -16.99 -5.43 20.80
C SER A 18 -16.76 -6.87 20.39
N PRO A 19 -15.95 -7.14 19.34
CA PRO A 19 -15.59 -8.51 19.04
C PRO A 19 -14.92 -9.06 20.29
N ALA A 20 -15.46 -10.16 20.82
CA ALA A 20 -14.79 -10.94 21.84
C ALA A 20 -13.38 -11.28 21.28
N MET A 21 -12.36 -10.56 21.74
CA MET A 21 -10.98 -10.68 21.28
C MET A 21 -10.42 -12.02 21.76
N GLY A 22 -10.66 -13.03 20.93
CA GLY A 22 -10.02 -14.34 20.96
C GLY A 22 -9.26 -14.58 19.66
N LEU A 23 -8.51 -13.60 19.14
CA LEU A 23 -7.56 -13.81 18.05
C LEU A 23 -6.21 -13.26 18.47
N MET A 24 -5.29 -14.20 18.72
CA MET A 24 -4.04 -14.00 19.45
C MET A 24 -3.01 -13.05 18.80
N ASP A 25 -3.28 -12.50 17.62
CA ASP A 25 -2.52 -11.39 17.00
C ASP A 25 -3.34 -10.76 15.87
N ASP A 26 -3.34 -9.42 15.78
CA ASP A 26 -3.84 -8.67 14.64
C ASP A 26 -2.88 -8.82 13.45
N ARG A 27 -2.97 -9.96 12.76
CA ARG A 27 -2.21 -10.20 11.54
C ARG A 27 -2.88 -9.55 10.32
N MET A 28 -2.10 -8.84 9.51
CA MET A 28 -2.57 -8.29 8.22
C MET A 28 -2.85 -9.44 7.24
N SER A 29 -4.13 -9.67 6.94
CA SER A 29 -4.62 -10.86 6.21
C SER A 29 -4.59 -10.70 4.68
N THR A 30 -3.45 -10.28 4.11
CA THR A 30 -3.29 -10.02 2.66
C THR A 30 -2.58 -11.13 1.86
N LYS A 31 -2.37 -12.29 2.48
CA LYS A 31 -1.53 -13.36 1.94
C LYS A 31 -2.17 -14.15 0.78
N GLU A 32 -3.51 -14.18 0.70
CA GLU A 32 -4.25 -14.91 -0.34
C GLU A 32 -5.08 -13.99 -1.26
N THR A 33 -4.93 -12.67 -1.12
CA THR A 33 -5.80 -11.70 -1.81
C THR A 33 -5.39 -11.47 -3.28
N GLY A 34 -4.39 -12.19 -3.81
CA GLY A 34 -3.91 -12.03 -5.19
C GLY A 34 -3.45 -10.61 -5.52
N LEU A 35 -3.02 -9.87 -4.50
CA LEU A 35 -2.80 -8.44 -4.60
C LEU A 35 -1.58 -8.16 -5.47
N LEU A 36 -1.76 -7.40 -6.55
CA LEU A 36 -0.68 -7.05 -7.47
C LEU A 36 0.47 -6.39 -6.70
N PHE A 37 1.66 -6.98 -6.81
CA PHE A 37 2.87 -6.60 -6.07
C PHE A 37 2.73 -6.58 -4.52
N GLY A 38 1.74 -7.28 -3.95
CA GLY A 38 1.51 -7.29 -2.49
C GLY A 38 1.07 -5.94 -1.91
N MET A 39 0.52 -5.03 -2.73
CA MET A 39 0.19 -3.64 -2.38
C MET A 39 -1.04 -3.47 -1.47
N SER A 40 -0.93 -3.83 -0.17
CA SER A 40 -2.04 -3.77 0.81
C SER A 40 -2.41 -2.36 1.26
N SER A 41 -1.52 -1.39 1.05
CA SER A 41 -1.66 -0.03 1.56
C SER A 41 -1.21 1.02 0.54
N ASN A 42 -1.78 2.23 0.64
CA ASN A 42 -1.37 3.39 -0.17
C ASN A 42 0.11 3.72 0.04
N LEU A 43 0.59 3.68 1.29
CA LEU A 43 1.98 3.99 1.64
C LEU A 43 2.96 3.03 0.95
N LEU A 44 2.65 1.73 0.89
CA LEU A 44 3.49 0.75 0.18
C LEU A 44 3.59 1.07 -1.32
N ARG A 45 2.52 1.57 -1.94
CA ARG A 45 2.55 2.03 -3.33
C ARG A 45 3.47 3.25 -3.52
N TRP A 46 3.37 4.21 -2.61
CA TRP A 46 4.22 5.40 -2.64
C TRP A 46 5.69 5.08 -2.40
N ILE A 47 6.01 4.10 -1.55
CA ILE A 47 7.39 3.65 -1.36
C ILE A 47 7.91 2.99 -2.64
N LEU A 48 7.13 2.13 -3.29
CA LEU A 48 7.57 1.49 -4.54
C LEU A 48 7.84 2.53 -5.62
N LEU A 49 6.91 3.47 -5.83
CA LEU A 49 7.07 4.55 -6.80
C LEU A 49 8.23 5.47 -6.41
N GLY A 50 8.36 5.81 -5.13
CA GLY A 50 9.39 6.70 -4.61
C GLY A 50 10.79 6.12 -4.76
N LEU A 51 11.00 4.86 -4.42
CA LEU A 51 12.31 4.21 -4.54
C LEU A 51 12.69 4.00 -6.01
N PHE A 52 11.75 3.53 -6.83
CA PHE A 52 11.97 3.38 -8.26
C PHE A 52 12.29 4.74 -8.90
N SER A 53 11.50 5.77 -8.59
CA SER A 53 11.75 7.12 -9.09
C SER A 53 13.07 7.70 -8.59
N LEU A 54 13.45 7.46 -7.33
CA LEU A 54 14.72 7.96 -6.76
C LEU A 54 15.92 7.35 -7.50
N ILE A 55 15.94 6.03 -7.64
CA ILE A 55 17.03 5.33 -8.33
C ILE A 55 17.04 5.74 -9.80
N TRP A 56 15.88 5.84 -10.44
CA TRP A 56 15.76 6.28 -11.83
C TRP A 56 16.28 7.72 -12.01
N THR A 57 15.89 8.67 -11.16
CA THR A 57 16.40 10.04 -11.26
C THR A 57 17.92 10.08 -11.10
N LEU A 58 18.48 9.36 -10.13
CA LEU A 58 19.94 9.26 -9.97
C LEU A 58 20.60 8.62 -11.19
N TYR A 59 19.99 7.59 -11.76
CA TYR A 59 20.45 6.96 -13.00
C TYR A 59 20.45 7.94 -14.17
N ILE A 60 19.35 8.68 -14.42
CA ILE A 60 19.31 9.67 -15.52
C ILE A 60 20.39 10.74 -15.35
N VAL A 61 20.53 11.27 -14.12
CA VAL A 61 21.56 12.27 -13.84
C VAL A 61 22.94 11.70 -14.15
N TYR A 62 23.23 10.49 -13.67
CA TYR A 62 24.49 9.81 -13.94
C TYR A 62 24.73 9.57 -15.44
N THR A 63 23.75 9.03 -16.16
CA THR A 63 23.88 8.75 -17.60
C THR A 63 23.95 10.02 -18.44
N SER A 64 23.43 11.15 -17.95
CA SER A 64 23.55 12.44 -18.65
C SER A 64 25.00 12.92 -18.75
N PHE A 65 25.91 12.37 -17.93
CA PHE A 65 27.35 12.65 -18.01
C PHE A 65 28.12 11.63 -18.85
N ILE A 66 27.47 10.57 -19.35
CA ILE A 66 28.10 9.56 -20.19
C ILE A 66 27.84 9.96 -21.65
N ASP A 67 28.90 10.36 -22.35
CA ASP A 67 28.86 10.53 -23.80
C ASP A 67 28.89 9.15 -24.47
N GLU A 68 27.72 8.61 -24.82
CA GLU A 68 27.62 7.40 -25.65
C GLU A 68 27.84 7.75 -27.13
N ASP A 69 28.98 7.31 -27.68
CA ASP A 69 29.21 7.28 -29.13
C ASP A 69 28.46 6.11 -29.78
N GLU A 70 28.14 6.19 -31.08
CA GLU A 70 27.33 5.19 -31.81
C GLU A 70 27.97 3.78 -31.83
N GLY A 71 29.26 3.65 -31.46
CA GLY A 71 29.96 2.37 -31.26
C GLY A 71 30.12 1.89 -29.81
N SER A 72 29.60 2.61 -28.80
CA SER A 72 29.85 2.31 -27.37
C SER A 72 29.04 1.15 -26.79
N LYS A 73 28.09 0.61 -27.55
CA LYS A 73 27.35 -0.58 -27.14
C LYS A 73 28.26 -1.80 -27.16
N LEU A 74 28.10 -2.67 -26.17
CA LEU A 74 28.83 -3.94 -26.11
C LEU A 74 28.49 -4.78 -27.35
N SER A 75 29.47 -4.90 -28.24
CA SER A 75 29.37 -5.65 -29.49
C SER A 75 30.07 -7.01 -29.32
N LEU A 76 29.51 -8.05 -29.94
CA LEU A 76 30.09 -9.39 -30.04
C LEU A 76 30.87 -9.53 -31.35
#